data_AF-A0A3D2G9K3-F1
#
_entry.id   AF-A0A3D2G9K3-F1
#
_cell.length_a   1.000
_cell.length_b   1.000
_cell.length_c   1.000
_cell.angle_alpha   90.00
_cell.angle_beta   90.00
_cell.angle_gamma   90.00
#
_symmetry.space_group_name_H-M   'P 1'
#
loop_
_entity.id
_entity.type
_entity.pdbx_description
1 polymer ?
#
loop_
_entity_poly.entity_id
_entity_poly.type
_entity_poly.pdbx_seq_one_letter_code
_entity_poly.pdbx_strand_id
1 'polypeptide(L)'
;MISIIVFSKGRPMQLHAYLESLLKFSDAQENQITILYCETEGIRYDKVMKAFPKIHWTIEKKFENNLKEAVSDAGEYIMFGCDDVVFTHTFSLQKAQTYLQQHEQVFGFSMRLGANITPQPVNLSTDDEIFEWEWKCTEQHYNYPWELDCTLYRKTDIIKMINEEENPIKNPNFFEAMVTPEQRKKRIPRTHMACNKEQGCAIVITVNRVQDTHQNGFDDSMLTDIYSLDKQYNDEDNTLDIEKIAQMDNHVVHVGAEYFILRKSAKGYSKKRVYRRKIKEFGAKLVKFPKRVYRHIESKKYLTGGYEQKLSILNTDETLELLEKEQFSFLRYGDGEIAIMQGKSIPFQEYNADLAQRLREMLVTKDSRIKIGIPYYYMHPLNSINDFTKKFARALPAQRRFLCKNCSKDVVYIDTALTQVYQTYQEYDFDNYYKRMQNLLRDKDVTVVCGEGVLDRLEHKALAVCHSVEYIYAPSMNAYTQYDTILRQIKDTDRNRLVCVVLGPTAKVLVYDLAQAGYQAWDMGHYFKDYDAYLRKRPRTGEEIAKFYQPD
;
A
#
# COMPACT_ATOMS: atom_id res chain seq x y z
N MET A 1 -15.88 34.09 9.70
CA MET A 1 -15.11 33.32 10.71
C MET A 1 -14.38 32.21 9.95
N ILE A 2 -13.10 31.98 10.24
CA ILE A 2 -12.29 30.94 9.61
C ILE A 2 -12.25 29.71 10.53
N SER A 3 -12.36 28.53 9.93
CA SER A 3 -12.11 27.24 10.57
C SER A 3 -11.08 26.45 9.77
N ILE A 4 -10.32 25.59 10.45
CA ILE A 4 -9.28 24.76 9.86
C ILE A 4 -9.61 23.31 10.20
N ILE A 5 -9.82 22.48 9.19
CA ILE A 5 -10.13 21.06 9.36
C ILE A 5 -8.93 20.25 8.88
N VAL A 6 -8.28 19.52 9.79
CA VAL A 6 -7.05 18.79 9.49
C VAL A 6 -7.30 17.29 9.61
N PHE A 7 -6.83 16.54 8.62
CA PHE A 7 -6.92 15.08 8.60
C PHE A 7 -5.60 14.45 9.04
N SER A 8 -5.66 13.49 9.97
CA SER A 8 -4.48 12.75 10.37
C SER A 8 -4.74 11.26 10.58
N LYS A 9 -3.80 10.42 10.13
CA LYS A 9 -3.91 8.96 10.29
C LYS A 9 -2.59 8.33 10.69
N GLY A 10 -2.47 8.02 11.98
CA GLY A 10 -1.31 7.29 12.53
C GLY A 10 0.02 8.07 12.48
N ARG A 11 -0.02 9.41 12.47
CA ARG A 11 1.17 10.27 12.25
C ARG A 11 1.24 11.46 13.22
N PRO A 12 1.28 11.22 14.54
CA PRO A 12 1.25 12.28 15.55
C PRO A 12 2.46 13.24 15.49
N MET A 13 3.64 12.76 15.09
CA MET A 13 4.83 13.62 14.94
C MET A 13 4.67 14.64 13.82
N GLN A 14 4.17 14.20 12.67
CA GLN A 14 3.98 15.10 11.52
C GLN A 14 2.81 16.05 11.78
N LEU A 15 1.72 15.58 12.42
CA LEU A 15 0.64 16.46 12.88
C LEU A 15 1.16 17.53 13.86
N HIS A 16 2.09 17.19 14.76
CA HIS A 16 2.72 18.20 15.61
C HIS A 16 3.43 19.27 14.76
N ALA A 17 4.21 18.87 13.76
CA ALA A 17 4.92 19.80 12.89
C ALA A 17 3.96 20.68 12.08
N TYR A 18 2.85 20.12 11.58
CA TYR A 18 1.77 20.87 10.94
C TYR A 18 1.24 21.96 11.88
N LEU A 19 0.86 21.60 13.11
CA LEU A 19 0.27 22.51 14.08
C LEU A 19 1.25 23.58 14.58
N GLU A 20 2.47 23.16 14.92
CA GLU A 20 3.55 24.05 15.38
C GLU A 20 3.89 25.07 14.29
N SER A 21 4.03 24.63 13.03
CA SER A 21 4.32 25.54 11.92
C SER A 21 3.14 26.43 11.54
N LEU A 22 1.90 25.91 11.53
CA LEU A 22 0.70 26.69 11.28
C LEU A 22 0.56 27.86 12.27
N LEU A 23 0.64 27.57 13.57
CA LEU A 23 0.48 28.57 14.63
C LEU A 23 1.65 29.55 14.69
N LYS A 24 2.84 29.14 14.23
CA LYS A 24 4.02 30.00 14.15
C LYS A 24 3.97 30.97 12.97
N PHE A 25 3.53 30.50 11.81
CA PHE A 25 3.62 31.23 10.56
C PHE A 25 2.30 31.85 10.10
N SER A 26 1.24 31.78 10.91
CA SER A 26 -0.04 32.39 10.55
C SER A 26 -0.70 33.11 11.71
N ASP A 27 -1.79 33.79 11.38
CA ASP A 27 -2.73 34.38 12.33
C ASP A 27 -3.77 33.35 12.87
N ALA A 28 -3.60 32.05 12.56
CA ALA A 28 -4.46 30.99 13.08
C ALA A 28 -4.38 30.86 14.61
N GLN A 29 -5.51 30.50 15.21
CA GLN A 29 -5.63 30.22 16.63
C GLN A 29 -6.09 28.77 16.85
N GLU A 30 -5.63 28.13 17.91
CA GLU A 30 -5.97 26.73 18.21
C GLU A 30 -7.48 26.45 18.22
N ASN A 31 -8.30 27.38 18.72
CA ASN A 31 -9.76 27.23 18.78
C ASN A 31 -10.46 27.28 17.41
N GLN A 32 -9.72 27.60 16.35
CA GLN A 32 -10.22 27.54 14.96
C GLN A 32 -9.98 26.16 14.34
N ILE A 33 -9.21 25.29 15.01
CA ILE A 33 -8.72 24.04 14.44
C ILE A 33 -9.54 22.86 14.95
N THR A 34 -10.02 22.05 14.01
CA THR A 34 -10.62 20.74 14.24
C THR A 34 -9.74 19.67 13.60
N ILE A 35 -9.31 18.68 14.39
CA ILE A 35 -8.58 17.51 13.90
C ILE A 35 -9.57 16.35 13.78
N LEU A 36 -9.71 15.82 12.56
CA LEU A 36 -10.29 14.51 12.33
C LEU A 36 -9.16 13.49 12.25
N TYR A 37 -9.05 12.63 13.26
CA TYR A 37 -7.98 11.63 13.31
C TYR A 37 -8.49 10.20 13.40
N CYS A 38 -7.85 9.28 12.67
CA CYS A 38 -8.13 7.86 12.81
C CYS A 38 -7.24 7.26 13.91
N GLU A 39 -7.85 6.58 14.87
CA GLU A 39 -7.10 5.73 15.79
C GLU A 39 -6.41 4.61 15.01
N THR A 40 -5.11 4.44 15.26
CA THR A 40 -4.29 3.37 14.68
C THR A 40 -3.69 2.60 15.83
N GLU A 41 -3.86 1.28 15.84
CA GLU A 41 -3.36 0.42 16.92
C GLU A 41 -1.85 0.64 17.14
N GLY A 42 -1.47 0.93 18.39
CA GLY A 42 -0.09 1.19 18.78
C GLY A 42 0.43 2.61 18.50
N ILE A 43 -0.38 3.53 17.98
CA ILE A 43 0.00 4.93 17.75
C ILE A 43 -0.62 5.85 18.81
N ARG A 44 0.18 6.75 19.39
CA ARG A 44 -0.17 7.58 20.55
C ARG A 44 -0.30 9.06 20.18
N TYR A 45 -1.53 9.58 20.22
CA TYR A 45 -1.84 10.99 19.98
C TYR A 45 -1.83 11.86 21.25
N ASP A 46 -1.79 11.26 22.44
CA ASP A 46 -1.91 12.00 23.72
C ASP A 46 -0.93 13.16 23.86
N LYS A 47 0.29 12.97 23.38
CA LYS A 47 1.33 13.99 23.47
C LYS A 47 1.02 15.21 22.59
N VAL A 48 0.55 15.01 21.35
CA VAL A 48 0.18 16.14 20.47
C VAL A 48 -1.09 16.83 20.98
N MET A 49 -2.06 16.07 21.51
CA MET A 49 -3.27 16.65 22.13
C MET A 49 -2.94 17.53 23.34
N LYS A 50 -1.99 17.09 24.19
CA LYS A 50 -1.53 17.87 25.35
C LYS A 50 -0.75 19.13 24.94
N ALA A 51 -0.04 19.08 23.82
CA ALA A 51 0.72 20.22 23.30
C ALA A 51 -0.20 21.33 22.75
N PHE A 52 -1.38 20.96 22.26
CA PHE A 52 -2.36 21.90 21.66
C PHE A 52 -3.75 21.73 22.30
N PRO A 53 -3.92 22.17 23.56
CA PRO A 53 -5.08 21.84 24.38
C PRO A 53 -6.38 22.56 23.99
N LYS A 54 -6.31 23.62 23.17
CA LYS A 54 -7.52 24.38 22.75
C LYS A 54 -8.05 23.94 21.39
N ILE A 55 -7.38 23.00 20.73
CA ILE A 55 -7.81 22.39 19.46
C ILE A 55 -9.00 21.46 19.72
N HIS A 56 -9.95 21.42 18.80
CA HIS A 56 -11.03 20.45 18.83
C HIS A 56 -10.57 19.12 18.22
N TRP A 57 -10.68 18.02 18.96
CA TRP A 57 -10.24 16.70 18.52
C TRP A 57 -11.44 15.77 18.33
N THR A 58 -11.55 15.19 17.15
CA THR A 58 -12.64 14.28 16.80
C THR A 58 -12.05 12.96 16.28
N ILE A 59 -12.40 11.86 16.94
CA ILE A 59 -12.07 10.51 16.45
C ILE A 59 -12.92 10.24 15.21
N GLU A 60 -12.25 9.96 14.10
CA GLU A 60 -12.91 9.55 12.87
C GLU A 60 -13.45 8.12 13.02
N LYS A 61 -14.78 7.99 13.02
CA LYS A 61 -15.47 6.69 12.99
C LYS A 61 -15.94 6.36 11.58
N LYS A 62 -16.48 7.36 10.88
CA LYS A 62 -16.87 7.28 9.47
C LYS A 62 -16.59 8.63 8.84
N PHE A 63 -15.55 8.68 7.99
CA PHE A 63 -15.03 9.90 7.38
C PHE A 63 -16.12 10.86 6.90
N GLU A 64 -17.03 10.40 6.05
CA GLU A 64 -18.11 11.23 5.50
C GLU A 64 -18.95 11.94 6.58
N ASN A 65 -19.32 11.21 7.64
CA ASN A 65 -20.19 11.75 8.68
C ASN A 65 -19.42 12.80 9.49
N ASN A 66 -18.20 12.48 9.91
CA ASN A 66 -17.36 13.39 10.70
C ASN A 66 -16.93 14.62 9.88
N LEU A 67 -16.70 14.46 8.57
CA LEU A 67 -16.45 15.58 7.66
C LEU A 67 -17.68 16.51 7.56
N LYS A 68 -18.87 15.94 7.34
CA LYS A 68 -20.11 16.73 7.25
C LYS A 68 -20.40 17.48 8.55
N GLU A 69 -20.19 16.84 9.69
CA GLU A 69 -20.30 17.45 11.02
C GLU A 69 -19.30 18.60 11.19
N ALA A 70 -18.01 18.36 10.93
CA ALA A 70 -16.98 19.39 11.04
C ALA A 70 -17.22 20.58 10.10
N VAL A 71 -17.68 20.33 8.87
CA VAL A 71 -18.06 21.41 7.92
C VAL A 71 -19.31 22.15 8.38
N SER A 72 -20.29 21.44 8.95
CA SER A 72 -21.51 22.05 9.50
C SER A 72 -21.18 23.00 10.65
N ASP A 73 -20.26 22.62 11.53
CA ASP A 73 -19.87 23.40 12.72
C ASP A 73 -18.84 24.49 12.43
N ALA A 74 -18.15 24.39 11.29
CA ALA A 74 -17.16 25.37 10.86
C ALA A 74 -17.76 26.76 10.55
N GLY A 75 -16.92 27.78 10.60
CA GLY A 75 -17.24 29.13 10.15
C GLY A 75 -17.41 29.26 8.63
N GLU A 76 -17.71 30.47 8.18
CA GLU A 76 -17.97 30.79 6.76
C GLU A 76 -16.81 30.48 5.79
N TYR A 77 -15.59 30.33 6.30
CA TYR A 77 -14.41 30.02 5.50
C TYR A 77 -13.67 28.84 6.11
N ILE A 78 -13.29 27.87 5.29
CA ILE A 78 -12.69 26.62 5.74
C ILE A 78 -11.38 26.39 4.98
N MET A 79 -10.31 26.16 5.73
CA MET A 79 -9.06 25.63 5.18
C MET A 79 -8.94 24.16 5.56
N PHE A 80 -8.70 23.30 4.59
CA PHE A 80 -8.35 21.90 4.86
C PHE A 80 -6.83 21.75 5.02
N GLY A 81 -6.40 20.73 5.77
CA GLY A 81 -4.99 20.35 5.86
C GLY A 81 -4.78 18.86 6.06
N CYS A 82 -3.60 18.39 5.70
CA CYS A 82 -3.11 17.04 5.96
C CYS A 82 -1.86 17.06 6.84
N ASP A 83 -1.67 16.00 7.63
CA ASP A 83 -0.58 15.91 8.61
C ASP A 83 0.85 15.90 8.04
N ASP A 84 1.02 15.80 6.73
CA ASP A 84 2.31 15.85 6.04
C ASP A 84 2.68 17.25 5.51
N VAL A 85 1.88 18.28 5.80
CA VAL A 85 2.19 19.67 5.48
C VAL A 85 3.03 20.32 6.58
N VAL A 86 4.02 21.13 6.18
CA VAL A 86 4.75 22.04 7.05
C VAL A 86 4.73 23.45 6.45
N PHE A 87 4.34 24.45 7.26
CA PHE A 87 4.38 25.85 6.88
C PHE A 87 5.80 26.41 7.04
N THR A 88 6.24 27.20 6.08
CA THR A 88 7.64 27.68 5.95
C THR A 88 7.76 29.19 5.94
N HIS A 89 6.68 29.92 5.65
CA HIS A 89 6.68 31.38 5.54
C HIS A 89 5.43 31.97 6.16
N THR A 90 5.53 33.22 6.64
CA THR A 90 4.40 33.92 7.25
C THR A 90 3.28 34.19 6.24
N PHE A 91 2.03 33.95 6.63
CA PHE A 91 0.83 34.27 5.85
C PHE A 91 -0.32 34.70 6.76
N SER A 92 -1.38 35.27 6.17
CA SER A 92 -2.58 35.70 6.90
C SER A 92 -3.83 35.05 6.33
N LEU A 93 -4.51 34.24 7.15
CA LEU A 93 -5.81 33.69 6.83
C LEU A 93 -6.87 34.80 6.79
N GLN A 94 -6.75 35.84 7.63
CA GLN A 94 -7.67 36.98 7.58
C GLN A 94 -7.56 37.74 6.26
N LYS A 95 -6.34 37.98 5.76
CA LYS A 95 -6.12 38.58 4.44
C LYS A 95 -6.74 37.74 3.32
N ALA A 96 -6.49 36.43 3.34
CA ALA A 96 -7.09 35.50 2.38
C ALA A 96 -8.61 35.51 2.43
N GLN A 97 -9.21 35.53 3.64
CA GLN A 97 -10.64 35.68 3.83
C GLN A 97 -11.15 37.00 3.23
N THR A 98 -10.51 38.13 3.53
CA THR A 98 -10.91 39.44 3.00
C THR A 98 -10.84 39.47 1.47
N TYR A 99 -9.81 38.87 0.87
CA TYR A 99 -9.69 38.76 -0.57
C TYR A 99 -10.85 37.95 -1.17
N LEU A 100 -11.16 36.79 -0.60
CA LEU A 100 -12.33 36.00 -1.02
C LEU A 100 -13.64 36.78 -0.79
N GLN A 101 -13.78 37.61 0.23
CA GLN A 101 -14.98 38.42 0.42
C GLN A 101 -15.18 39.46 -0.70
N GLN A 102 -14.09 40.02 -1.21
CA GLN A 102 -14.11 41.09 -2.21
C GLN A 102 -14.11 40.58 -3.65
N HIS A 103 -13.62 39.36 -3.89
CA HIS A 103 -13.44 38.77 -5.21
C HIS A 103 -14.31 37.51 -5.39
N GLU A 104 -15.57 37.70 -5.78
CA GLU A 104 -16.53 36.60 -5.93
C GLU A 104 -16.13 35.55 -6.98
N GLN A 105 -15.32 35.92 -7.98
CA GLN A 105 -14.84 35.01 -9.03
C GLN A 105 -13.77 34.03 -8.55
N VAL A 106 -13.14 34.29 -7.40
CA VAL A 106 -12.05 33.49 -6.85
C VAL A 106 -12.62 32.34 -6.02
N PHE A 107 -12.33 31.11 -6.44
CA PHE A 107 -12.81 29.89 -5.81
C PHE A 107 -12.13 29.60 -4.48
N GLY A 108 -10.81 29.68 -4.44
CA GLY A 108 -10.01 29.42 -3.25
C GLY A 108 -8.73 30.24 -3.21
N PHE A 109 -8.20 30.42 -2.00
CA PHE A 109 -6.94 31.09 -1.73
C PHE A 109 -5.92 30.07 -1.22
N SER A 110 -4.92 29.75 -2.05
CA SER A 110 -3.94 28.69 -1.78
C SER A 110 -2.74 29.23 -1.00
N MET A 111 -2.38 28.55 0.09
CA MET A 111 -1.20 28.87 0.89
C MET A 111 0.07 28.19 0.39
N ARG A 112 -0.04 27.19 -0.49
CA ARG A 112 1.10 26.41 -1.01
C ARG A 112 1.67 26.97 -2.32
N LEU A 113 0.92 27.83 -3.02
CA LEU A 113 1.31 28.43 -4.30
C LEU A 113 1.82 29.86 -4.12
N GLY A 114 2.67 30.29 -5.05
CA GLY A 114 3.21 31.63 -5.20
C GLY A 114 4.15 31.67 -6.39
N ALA A 115 4.68 32.83 -6.79
CA ALA A 115 5.53 32.95 -7.99
C ALA A 115 6.84 32.14 -7.94
N ASN A 116 7.24 31.64 -6.77
CA ASN A 116 8.36 30.71 -6.63
C ASN A 116 8.08 29.32 -7.25
N ILE A 117 6.82 28.94 -7.47
CA ILE A 117 6.42 27.67 -8.07
C ILE A 117 6.33 27.83 -9.59
N THR A 118 7.16 27.12 -10.33
CA THR A 118 7.26 27.29 -11.80
C THR A 118 6.94 25.99 -12.56
N PRO A 119 6.39 26.08 -13.79
CA PRO A 119 5.91 27.27 -14.48
C PRO A 119 4.63 27.84 -13.84
N GLN A 120 4.44 29.16 -13.96
CA GLN A 120 3.28 29.90 -13.42
C GLN A 120 2.42 30.50 -14.54
N PRO A 121 1.10 30.62 -14.35
CA PRO A 121 0.22 31.31 -15.29
C PRO A 121 0.42 32.83 -15.22
N VAL A 122 -0.34 33.58 -16.03
CA VAL A 122 -0.35 35.04 -15.96
C VAL A 122 -1.03 35.49 -14.67
N ASN A 123 -0.37 36.36 -13.91
CA ASN A 123 -1.00 37.04 -12.78
C ASN A 123 -1.98 38.10 -13.29
N LEU A 124 -3.25 37.95 -12.89
CA LEU A 124 -4.36 38.82 -13.23
C LEU A 124 -4.66 39.86 -12.15
N SER A 125 -4.06 39.73 -10.97
CA SER A 125 -4.27 40.69 -9.87
C SER A 125 -3.47 41.97 -10.09
N THR A 126 -4.08 43.11 -9.74
CA THR A 126 -3.39 44.41 -9.63
C THR A 126 -2.89 44.68 -8.21
N ASP A 127 -3.15 43.77 -7.27
CA ASP A 127 -2.68 43.88 -5.89
C ASP A 127 -1.17 43.58 -5.83
N ASP A 128 -0.45 44.36 -5.03
CA ASP A 128 1.00 44.23 -4.91
C ASP A 128 1.44 42.96 -4.17
N GLU A 129 0.54 42.32 -3.43
CA GLU A 129 0.82 41.17 -2.57
C GLU A 129 0.05 39.91 -2.99
N ILE A 130 -0.87 39.99 -3.94
CA ILE A 130 -1.68 38.85 -4.41
C ILE A 130 -1.30 38.42 -5.82
N PHE A 131 -1.36 37.11 -6.04
CA PHE A 131 -1.34 36.50 -7.36
C PHE A 131 -2.68 35.82 -7.60
N GLU A 132 -3.43 36.32 -8.59
CA GLU A 132 -4.70 35.77 -9.04
C GLU A 132 -4.56 35.21 -10.45
N TRP A 133 -5.19 34.08 -10.75
CA TRP A 133 -5.17 33.48 -12.09
C TRP A 133 -6.45 32.73 -12.38
N GLU A 134 -6.73 32.53 -13.67
CA GLU A 134 -7.74 31.55 -14.09
C GLU A 134 -7.21 30.13 -13.90
N TRP A 135 -7.84 29.34 -13.04
CA TRP A 135 -7.36 27.98 -12.76
C TRP A 135 -7.45 27.06 -13.98
N LYS A 136 -8.17 27.46 -15.04
CA LYS A 136 -8.15 26.75 -16.32
C LYS A 136 -6.90 27.12 -17.12
N CYS A 137 -5.75 26.68 -16.62
CA CYS A 137 -4.44 26.96 -17.17
C CYS A 137 -3.67 25.67 -17.53
N THR A 138 -2.56 25.80 -18.24
CA THR A 138 -1.72 24.67 -18.67
C THR A 138 -0.71 24.25 -17.62
N GLU A 139 -0.47 25.10 -16.64
CA GLU A 139 0.54 24.95 -15.61
C GLU A 139 0.08 23.95 -14.55
N GLN A 140 0.80 22.82 -14.46
CA GLN A 140 0.37 21.64 -13.70
C GLN A 140 0.06 21.92 -12.22
N HIS A 141 0.76 22.85 -11.57
CA HIS A 141 0.55 23.18 -10.17
C HIS A 141 -0.64 24.13 -9.94
N TYR A 142 -0.99 24.91 -10.96
CA TYR A 142 -1.99 25.98 -10.89
C TYR A 142 -3.35 25.56 -11.46
N ASN A 143 -3.40 24.43 -12.15
CA ASN A 143 -4.63 23.95 -12.79
C ASN A 143 -5.53 23.09 -11.89
N TYR A 144 -5.21 22.99 -10.59
CA TYR A 144 -5.87 22.14 -9.62
C TYR A 144 -6.57 22.99 -8.52
N PRO A 145 -7.79 23.49 -8.79
CA PRO A 145 -8.46 24.45 -7.90
C PRO A 145 -9.09 23.85 -6.64
N TRP A 146 -9.25 22.53 -6.57
CA TRP A 146 -9.81 21.82 -5.43
C TRP A 146 -8.78 20.86 -4.85
N GLU A 147 -8.35 21.13 -3.64
CA GLU A 147 -7.36 20.38 -2.88
C GLU A 147 -7.66 20.45 -1.38
N LEU A 148 -7.05 19.54 -0.61
CA LEU A 148 -7.18 19.50 0.84
C LEU A 148 -5.93 19.94 1.61
N ASP A 149 -4.89 20.41 0.89
CA ASP A 149 -3.58 20.75 1.46
C ASP A 149 -3.36 22.27 1.49
N CYS A 150 -4.11 22.95 2.36
CA CYS A 150 -3.92 24.36 2.72
C CYS A 150 -4.40 25.39 1.69
N THR A 151 -5.57 25.15 1.10
CA THR A 151 -6.36 26.21 0.43
C THR A 151 -7.57 26.59 1.27
N LEU A 152 -7.80 27.90 1.42
CA LEU A 152 -8.97 28.47 2.08
C LEU A 152 -10.12 28.61 1.07
N TYR A 153 -11.29 28.07 1.39
CA TYR A 153 -12.50 28.14 0.57
C TYR A 153 -13.67 28.75 1.34
N ARG A 154 -14.71 29.16 0.62
CA ARG A 154 -16.02 29.47 1.23
C ARG A 154 -16.73 28.19 1.62
N LYS A 155 -17.31 28.17 2.81
CA LYS A 155 -18.13 27.04 3.31
C LYS A 155 -19.29 26.70 2.37
N THR A 156 -19.91 27.72 1.76
CA THR A 156 -21.01 27.53 0.80
C THR A 156 -20.61 26.70 -0.42
N ASP A 157 -19.37 26.86 -0.89
CA ASP A 157 -18.85 26.09 -2.02
C ASP A 157 -18.54 24.65 -1.62
N ILE A 158 -17.97 24.45 -0.43
CA ILE A 158 -17.71 23.12 0.13
C ILE A 158 -19.02 22.35 0.33
N ILE A 159 -20.03 22.98 0.94
CA ILE A 159 -21.35 22.36 1.16
C ILE A 159 -21.99 21.96 -0.16
N LYS A 160 -21.93 22.84 -1.17
CA LYS A 160 -22.42 22.52 -2.51
C LYS A 160 -21.70 21.29 -3.07
N MET A 161 -20.38 21.23 -2.97
CA MET A 161 -19.60 20.11 -3.47
C MET A 161 -19.92 18.80 -2.73
N ILE A 162 -20.09 18.83 -1.41
CA ILE A 162 -20.49 17.67 -0.62
C ILE A 162 -21.89 17.19 -0.98
N ASN A 163 -22.85 18.11 -1.13
CA ASN A 163 -24.25 17.77 -1.43
C ASN A 163 -24.47 17.27 -2.86
N GLU A 164 -23.63 17.71 -3.80
CA GLU A 164 -23.63 17.24 -5.20
C GLU A 164 -22.95 15.88 -5.37
N GLU A 165 -22.29 15.35 -4.33
CA GLU A 165 -21.65 14.04 -4.40
C GLU A 165 -22.64 12.91 -4.11
N GLU A 166 -22.85 12.05 -5.10
CA GLU A 166 -23.75 10.89 -4.99
C GLU A 166 -23.05 9.70 -4.32
N ASN A 167 -21.71 9.62 -4.39
CA ASN A 167 -20.94 8.53 -3.82
C ASN A 167 -20.54 8.80 -2.36
N PRO A 168 -20.44 7.77 -1.50
CA PRO A 168 -19.90 7.94 -0.16
C PRO A 168 -18.49 8.52 -0.18
N ILE A 169 -18.26 9.61 0.55
CA ILE A 169 -16.92 10.22 0.69
C ILE A 169 -16.11 9.39 1.69
N LYS A 170 -15.17 8.58 1.21
CA LYS A 170 -14.52 7.55 2.05
C LYS A 170 -13.33 8.03 2.86
N ASN A 171 -12.58 9.00 2.34
CA ASN A 171 -11.34 9.51 2.92
C ASN A 171 -10.96 10.84 2.24
N PRO A 172 -9.92 11.57 2.71
CA PRO A 172 -9.50 12.84 2.11
C PRO A 172 -9.17 12.73 0.62
N ASN A 173 -8.45 11.69 0.19
CA ASN A 173 -8.11 11.50 -1.23
C ASN A 173 -9.34 11.33 -2.11
N PHE A 174 -10.37 10.61 -1.64
CA PHE A 174 -11.63 10.48 -2.34
C PHE A 174 -12.35 11.83 -2.44
N PHE A 175 -12.33 12.61 -1.35
CA PHE A 175 -12.92 13.95 -1.32
C PHE A 175 -12.21 14.92 -2.27
N GLU A 176 -10.90 14.78 -2.45
CA GLU A 176 -10.16 15.55 -3.44
C GLU A 176 -10.46 15.08 -4.89
N ALA A 177 -10.50 13.77 -5.09
CA ALA A 177 -10.70 13.15 -6.41
C ALA A 177 -12.13 13.29 -6.98
N MET A 178 -13.10 13.75 -6.17
CA MET A 178 -14.48 13.89 -6.60
C MET A 178 -14.66 14.92 -7.74
N VAL A 179 -13.73 15.86 -7.89
CA VAL A 179 -13.77 16.86 -8.97
C VAL A 179 -12.91 16.39 -10.15
N THR A 180 -13.49 15.55 -11.00
CA THR A 180 -12.82 15.08 -12.23
C THR A 180 -12.62 16.22 -13.23
N PRO A 181 -11.62 16.12 -14.14
CA PRO A 181 -11.41 17.12 -15.19
C PRO A 181 -12.67 17.40 -16.04
N GLU A 182 -13.51 16.40 -16.31
CA GLU A 182 -14.74 16.60 -17.10
C GLU A 182 -15.82 17.37 -16.33
N GLN A 183 -15.92 17.14 -15.01
CA GLN A 183 -16.96 17.73 -14.17
C GLN A 183 -16.56 19.05 -13.53
N ARG A 184 -15.26 19.37 -13.50
CA ARG A 184 -14.69 20.55 -12.81
C ARG A 184 -15.37 21.85 -13.16
N LYS A 185 -15.65 22.10 -14.45
CA LYS A 185 -16.34 23.32 -14.90
C LYS A 185 -17.78 23.44 -14.35
N LYS A 186 -18.46 22.31 -14.16
CA LYS A 186 -19.83 22.27 -13.64
C LYS A 186 -19.84 22.45 -12.12
N ARG A 187 -18.94 21.75 -11.41
CA ARG A 187 -18.88 21.74 -9.94
C ARG A 187 -18.26 23.01 -9.36
N ILE A 188 -17.29 23.61 -10.07
CA ILE A 188 -16.56 24.81 -9.64
C ILE A 188 -16.91 25.97 -10.59
N PRO A 189 -17.97 26.75 -10.29
CA PRO A 189 -18.43 27.84 -11.16
C PRO A 189 -17.50 29.06 -11.13
N ARG A 190 -16.79 29.28 -10.01
CA ARG A 190 -15.80 30.34 -9.84
C ARG A 190 -14.54 29.98 -10.60
N THR A 191 -14.10 30.82 -11.53
CA THR A 191 -13.07 30.47 -12.53
C THR A 191 -11.64 30.82 -12.11
N HIS A 192 -11.48 31.57 -11.00
CA HIS A 192 -10.18 32.06 -10.57
C HIS A 192 -9.71 31.39 -9.28
N MET A 193 -8.41 31.41 -9.04
CA MET A 193 -7.75 31.08 -7.79
C MET A 193 -6.82 32.23 -7.40
N ALA A 194 -6.51 32.34 -6.10
CA ALA A 194 -5.57 33.33 -5.59
C ALA A 194 -4.53 32.68 -4.66
N CYS A 195 -3.38 33.33 -4.50
CA CYS A 195 -2.34 32.95 -3.56
C CYS A 195 -1.47 34.17 -3.21
N ASN A 196 -0.51 33.99 -2.29
CA ASN A 196 0.50 35.03 -2.02
C ASN A 196 1.37 35.24 -3.27
N LYS A 197 1.69 36.51 -3.57
CA LYS A 197 2.32 36.84 -4.85
C LYS A 197 3.70 36.25 -5.05
N GLU A 198 4.57 36.41 -4.08
CA GLU A 198 5.98 36.04 -4.24
C GLU A 198 6.24 34.57 -3.98
N GLN A 199 5.76 34.04 -2.85
CA GLN A 199 6.13 32.70 -2.40
C GLN A 199 4.96 31.94 -1.78
N GLY A 200 4.90 30.64 -2.10
CA GLY A 200 4.10 29.67 -1.35
C GLY A 200 4.63 29.49 0.07
N CYS A 201 3.73 29.35 1.02
CA CYS A 201 3.99 29.33 2.46
C CYS A 201 3.96 27.93 3.06
N ALA A 202 3.62 26.90 2.28
CA ALA A 202 3.49 25.53 2.74
C ALA A 202 4.14 24.54 1.77
N ILE A 203 4.70 23.48 2.33
CA ILE A 203 5.23 22.33 1.58
C ILE A 203 4.60 21.04 2.07
N VAL A 204 4.48 20.07 1.17
CA VAL A 204 3.99 18.71 1.46
C VAL A 204 5.19 17.77 1.48
N ILE A 205 5.53 17.20 2.65
CA ILE A 205 6.68 16.30 2.79
C ILE A 205 6.27 14.87 2.41
N THR A 206 6.62 14.44 1.20
CA THR A 206 6.26 13.13 0.64
C THR A 206 7.19 11.99 1.07
N VAL A 207 7.45 11.87 2.37
CA VAL A 207 8.30 10.78 2.91
C VAL A 207 7.57 9.48 3.16
N ASN A 208 6.25 9.54 3.34
CA ASN A 208 5.50 8.40 3.86
C ASN A 208 4.28 8.09 3.01
N ARG A 209 4.01 6.77 2.95
CA ARG A 209 2.93 6.11 2.22
C ARG A 209 1.62 6.89 2.35
N VAL A 210 1.27 7.66 1.33
CA VAL A 210 -0.11 8.10 1.10
C VAL A 210 -0.88 6.82 0.75
N GLN A 211 -1.87 6.47 1.57
CA GLN A 211 -2.95 5.51 1.35
C GLN A 211 -2.79 4.60 0.12
N ASP A 212 -2.57 3.29 0.33
CA ASP A 212 -2.48 2.08 -0.54
C ASP A 212 -2.86 2.10 -2.04
N THR A 213 -2.73 3.22 -2.76
CA THR A 213 -3.29 3.40 -4.11
C THR A 213 -2.23 3.77 -5.15
N HIS A 214 -1.08 4.34 -4.77
CA HIS A 214 0.02 4.65 -5.70
C HIS A 214 1.42 4.24 -5.18
N GLN A 215 2.06 3.30 -5.89
CA GLN A 215 3.46 2.91 -5.65
C GLN A 215 4.42 4.02 -6.14
N ASN A 216 4.98 4.79 -5.21
CA ASN A 216 6.24 5.50 -5.45
C ASN A 216 7.41 4.69 -4.87
N GLY A 217 8.40 4.39 -5.72
CA GLY A 217 9.56 3.59 -5.34
C GLY A 217 10.71 4.44 -4.80
N PHE A 218 10.64 4.82 -3.53
CA PHE A 218 11.64 5.53 -2.71
C PHE A 218 11.22 5.31 -1.24
N ASP A 219 12.00 5.05 -0.19
CA ASP A 219 13.42 5.08 0.15
C ASP A 219 13.58 4.27 1.47
N ASP A 220 14.36 3.17 1.52
CA ASP A 220 14.57 2.34 2.74
C ASP A 220 15.64 2.94 3.69
N SER A 221 15.85 4.27 3.68
CA SER A 221 16.99 4.90 4.38
C SER A 221 16.64 5.77 5.57
N MET A 222 15.34 6.00 5.83
CA MET A 222 14.86 6.60 7.07
C MET A 222 13.87 5.65 7.76
N LEU A 223 13.92 5.60 9.09
CA LEU A 223 12.89 4.98 9.94
C LEU A 223 11.65 5.88 9.94
N THR A 224 11.02 6.06 8.78
CA THR A 224 9.81 6.87 8.62
C THR A 224 8.54 6.02 8.77
N ASP A 225 8.65 4.73 9.10
CA ASP A 225 7.48 3.96 9.47
C ASP A 225 6.78 4.56 10.70
N ILE A 226 5.45 4.46 10.73
CA ILE A 226 4.61 5.15 11.71
C ILE A 226 4.94 4.76 13.17
N TYR A 227 5.41 3.54 13.42
CA TYR A 227 5.75 3.06 14.75
C TYR A 227 7.10 3.59 15.23
N SER A 228 8.11 3.60 14.36
CA SER A 228 9.40 4.21 14.68
C SER A 228 9.28 5.72 14.89
N LEU A 229 8.42 6.40 14.12
CA LEU A 229 8.13 7.82 14.33
C LEU A 229 7.35 8.04 15.62
N ASP A 230 6.36 7.20 15.93
CA ASP A 230 5.64 7.26 17.21
C ASP A 230 6.61 7.14 18.40
N LYS A 231 7.53 6.18 18.37
CA LYS A 231 8.57 6.01 19.39
C LYS A 231 9.48 7.23 19.52
N GLN A 232 9.98 7.74 18.39
CA GLN A 232 10.84 8.94 18.40
C GLN A 232 10.10 10.16 18.96
N TYR A 233 8.81 10.31 18.66
CA TYR A 233 8.01 11.43 19.14
C TYR A 233 7.65 11.30 20.61
N ASN A 234 7.09 10.17 21.01
CA ASN A 234 6.56 9.97 22.35
C ASN A 234 7.63 9.60 23.38
N ASP A 235 8.59 8.75 23.03
CA ASP A 235 9.57 8.21 23.97
C ASP A 235 10.89 8.98 23.95
N GLU A 236 11.35 9.43 22.77
CA GLU A 236 12.62 10.17 22.63
C GLU A 236 12.45 11.69 22.60
N ASP A 237 11.21 12.16 22.66
CA ASP A 237 10.85 13.57 22.67
C ASP A 237 11.44 14.33 21.46
N ASN A 238 11.31 13.74 20.27
CA ASN A 238 11.81 14.30 19.02
C ASN A 238 10.67 14.85 18.16
N THR A 239 10.91 15.93 17.43
CA THR A 239 9.95 16.54 16.50
C THR A 239 10.65 16.88 15.19
N LEU A 240 9.89 17.24 14.16
CA LEU A 240 10.47 17.90 12.99
C LEU A 240 11.00 19.28 13.38
N ASP A 241 12.12 19.66 12.78
CA ASP A 241 12.79 20.94 12.96
C ASP A 241 12.21 21.95 11.96
N ILE A 242 11.05 22.51 12.31
CA ILE A 242 10.32 23.43 11.42
C ILE A 242 11.13 24.68 11.08
N GLU A 243 12.05 25.10 11.97
CA GLU A 243 12.96 26.22 11.71
C GLU A 243 13.94 25.92 10.59
N LYS A 244 14.58 24.74 10.61
CA LYS A 244 15.48 24.33 9.53
C LYS A 244 14.72 24.09 8.23
N ILE A 245 13.53 23.50 8.31
CA ILE A 245 12.68 23.24 7.15
C ILE A 245 12.27 24.56 6.48
N ALA A 246 11.90 25.58 7.26
CA ALA A 246 11.54 26.91 6.77
C ALA A 246 12.69 27.66 6.07
N GLN A 247 13.95 27.32 6.40
CA GLN A 247 15.14 27.91 5.75
C GLN A 247 15.51 27.25 4.43
N MET A 248 14.80 26.21 4.00
CA MET A 248 15.09 25.52 2.75
C MET A 248 14.38 26.18 1.58
N ASP A 249 15.13 26.47 0.52
CA ASP A 249 14.57 27.02 -0.71
C ASP A 249 13.68 26.00 -1.43
N ASN A 250 12.46 26.43 -1.80
CA ASN A 250 11.45 25.58 -2.42
C ASN A 250 10.94 26.19 -3.72
N HIS A 251 11.00 25.41 -4.79
CA HIS A 251 10.39 25.73 -6.10
C HIS A 251 9.29 24.74 -6.49
N VAL A 252 8.96 23.83 -5.58
CA VAL A 252 7.92 22.79 -5.75
C VAL A 252 7.12 22.68 -4.46
N VAL A 253 5.85 22.34 -4.59
CA VAL A 253 4.93 22.10 -3.45
C VAL A 253 5.30 20.81 -2.71
N HIS A 254 5.58 19.74 -3.47
CA HIS A 254 5.82 18.41 -2.93
C HIS A 254 7.32 18.16 -2.84
N VAL A 255 7.81 17.90 -1.64
CA VAL A 255 9.23 17.76 -1.34
C VAL A 255 9.57 16.36 -0.82
N GLY A 256 10.84 15.98 -0.91
CA GLY A 256 11.31 14.64 -0.54
C GLY A 256 11.76 14.51 0.91
N ALA A 257 12.43 13.40 1.21
CA ALA A 257 12.93 13.06 2.54
C ALA A 257 13.99 14.03 3.09
N GLU A 258 14.60 14.82 2.23
CA GLU A 258 15.52 15.88 2.62
C GLU A 258 14.87 16.97 3.50
N TYR A 259 13.54 17.09 3.48
CA TYR A 259 12.77 18.00 4.35
C TYR A 259 12.28 17.34 5.64
N PHE A 260 12.48 16.03 5.80
CA PHE A 260 12.14 15.32 7.04
C PHE A 260 13.29 15.44 8.05
N ILE A 261 13.50 16.67 8.53
CA ILE A 261 14.61 17.03 9.41
C ILE A 261 14.14 16.94 10.85
N LEU A 262 14.74 16.06 11.64
CA LEU A 262 14.46 15.95 13.08
C LEU A 262 15.25 16.97 13.90
N ARG A 263 14.63 17.51 14.95
CA ARG A 263 15.23 18.48 15.88
C ARG A 263 16.39 17.85 16.66
N LYS A 264 16.23 16.61 17.13
CA LYS A 264 17.30 15.79 17.73
C LYS A 264 17.84 14.81 16.68
N SER A 265 19.16 14.77 16.52
CA SER A 265 19.80 13.82 15.59
C SER A 265 19.62 12.38 16.09
N ALA A 266 18.99 11.51 15.28
CA ALA A 266 18.89 10.09 15.59
C ALA A 266 20.29 9.45 15.73
N LYS A 267 20.50 8.67 16.81
CA LYS A 267 21.76 7.91 17.01
C LYS A 267 21.92 6.90 15.85
N GLY A 268 22.88 7.14 14.96
CA GLY A 268 23.18 6.26 13.81
C GLY A 268 23.39 6.97 12.46
N TYR A 269 23.20 8.28 12.38
CA TYR A 269 23.27 9.03 11.12
C TYR A 269 24.63 9.69 10.86
N SER A 270 25.22 9.49 9.67
CA SER A 270 26.48 10.13 9.26
C SER A 270 26.31 10.94 7.96
N LYS A 271 26.51 12.27 8.04
CA LYS A 271 26.49 13.22 6.92
C LYS A 271 27.42 12.84 5.75
N LYS A 272 28.49 12.05 5.99
CA LYS A 272 29.40 11.56 4.94
C LYS A 272 28.73 10.59 3.95
N ARG A 273 27.62 9.94 4.35
CA ARG A 273 26.89 8.97 3.51
C ARG A 273 25.96 9.66 2.49
N VAL A 274 25.46 10.85 2.82
CA VAL A 274 24.60 11.69 1.95
C VAL A 274 25.41 12.30 0.79
N TYR A 275 26.62 12.80 1.08
CA TYR A 275 27.48 13.40 0.06
C TYR A 275 28.02 12.37 -0.95
N ARG A 276 28.38 11.16 -0.49
CA ARG A 276 28.71 10.02 -1.38
C ARG A 276 27.51 9.58 -2.23
N ARG A 277 26.28 9.90 -1.83
CA ARG A 277 25.04 9.52 -2.53
C ARG A 277 24.60 10.57 -3.57
N LYS A 278 24.88 11.87 -3.40
CA LYS A 278 24.67 12.88 -4.48
C LYS A 278 25.44 12.54 -5.76
N ILE A 279 26.67 12.05 -5.63
CA ILE A 279 27.48 11.55 -6.76
C ILE A 279 26.84 10.29 -7.38
N LYS A 280 26.16 9.46 -6.58
CA LYS A 280 25.44 8.26 -7.01
C LYS A 280 24.07 8.56 -7.62
N GLU A 281 23.42 9.67 -7.25
CA GLU A 281 22.09 10.11 -7.72
C GLU A 281 22.12 10.73 -9.11
N PHE A 282 23.16 11.50 -9.42
CA PHE A 282 23.41 11.97 -10.78
C PHE A 282 23.64 10.78 -11.74
N GLY A 283 24.36 9.76 -11.28
CA GLY A 283 24.47 8.47 -11.98
C GLY A 283 23.13 7.70 -12.06
N ALA A 284 22.30 7.72 -11.01
CA ALA A 284 21.04 6.96 -10.95
C ALA A 284 19.91 7.55 -11.82
N LYS A 285 19.84 8.86 -12.05
CA LYS A 285 18.89 9.47 -12.98
C LYS A 285 19.14 9.02 -14.43
N LEU A 286 20.42 8.91 -14.83
CA LEU A 286 20.83 8.34 -16.13
C LEU A 286 20.48 6.84 -16.26
N VAL A 287 20.44 6.09 -15.15
CA VAL A 287 20.08 4.65 -15.11
C VAL A 287 18.55 4.40 -15.05
N LYS A 288 17.73 5.40 -14.69
CA LYS A 288 16.26 5.23 -14.55
C LYS A 288 15.51 5.25 -15.89
N PHE A 289 15.98 6.00 -16.88
CA PHE A 289 15.43 6.01 -18.23
C PHE A 289 15.50 4.60 -18.88
N PRO A 290 16.66 3.90 -18.89
CA PRO A 290 16.71 2.53 -19.39
C PRO A 290 15.89 1.56 -18.53
N LYS A 291 15.70 1.79 -17.22
CA LYS A 291 14.87 0.90 -16.37
C LYS A 291 13.36 1.03 -16.65
N ARG A 292 12.83 2.23 -16.92
CA ARG A 292 11.43 2.43 -17.33
C ARG A 292 11.17 1.86 -18.72
N VAL A 293 12.07 2.13 -19.66
CA VAL A 293 12.03 1.54 -21.01
C VAL A 293 12.11 0.01 -20.91
N TYR A 294 13.03 -0.53 -20.10
CA TYR A 294 13.13 -1.96 -19.84
C TYR A 294 11.84 -2.54 -19.27
N ARG A 295 11.24 -1.92 -18.26
CA ARG A 295 9.95 -2.37 -17.69
C ARG A 295 8.83 -2.34 -18.74
N HIS A 296 8.79 -1.31 -19.58
CA HIS A 296 7.80 -1.22 -20.65
C HIS A 296 8.00 -2.31 -21.71
N ILE A 297 9.25 -2.54 -22.14
CA ILE A 297 9.62 -3.62 -23.08
C ILE A 297 9.24 -5.00 -22.50
N GLU A 298 9.60 -5.25 -21.24
CA GLU A 298 9.29 -6.50 -20.56
C GLU A 298 7.78 -6.71 -20.38
N SER A 299 7.05 -5.66 -20.00
CA SER A 299 5.60 -5.73 -19.90
C SER A 299 4.97 -6.00 -21.25
N LYS A 300 5.45 -5.35 -22.33
CA LYS A 300 4.97 -5.60 -23.69
C LYS A 300 5.26 -7.03 -24.11
N LYS A 301 6.48 -7.51 -23.89
CA LYS A 301 6.90 -8.89 -24.19
C LYS A 301 6.01 -9.91 -23.47
N TYR A 302 5.68 -9.69 -22.20
CA TYR A 302 4.74 -10.53 -21.47
C TYR A 302 3.34 -10.49 -22.07
N LEU A 303 2.80 -9.30 -22.35
CA LEU A 303 1.45 -9.14 -22.90
C LEU A 303 1.29 -9.73 -24.32
N THR A 304 2.37 -9.82 -25.08
CA THR A 304 2.39 -10.46 -26.42
C THR A 304 2.78 -11.94 -26.37
N GLY A 305 2.71 -12.59 -25.21
CA GLY A 305 2.99 -14.04 -25.07
C GLY A 305 4.47 -14.43 -25.19
N GLY A 306 5.40 -13.48 -25.13
CA GLY A 306 6.84 -13.73 -25.33
C GLY A 306 7.54 -14.57 -24.25
N TYR A 307 6.78 -15.03 -23.24
CA TYR A 307 7.25 -15.90 -22.16
C TYR A 307 6.55 -17.28 -22.13
N GLU A 308 5.46 -17.48 -22.89
CA GLU A 308 4.63 -18.69 -22.81
C GLU A 308 5.43 -19.96 -23.09
N GLN A 309 6.29 -19.92 -24.12
CA GLN A 309 7.12 -21.07 -24.51
C GLN A 309 8.42 -21.20 -23.73
N LYS A 310 8.62 -20.44 -22.64
CA LYS A 310 9.85 -20.49 -21.84
C LYS A 310 9.82 -21.58 -20.77
N LEU A 311 8.64 -21.92 -20.27
CA LEU A 311 8.43 -22.97 -19.27
C LEU A 311 7.13 -23.70 -19.59
N SER A 312 7.12 -25.02 -19.43
CA SER A 312 5.91 -25.82 -19.52
C SER A 312 5.18 -25.78 -18.18
N ILE A 313 4.10 -25.00 -18.08
CA ILE A 313 3.30 -24.86 -16.87
C ILE A 313 1.87 -25.26 -17.23
N LEU A 314 1.31 -26.25 -16.56
CA LEU A 314 -0.10 -26.58 -16.67
C LEU A 314 -0.93 -25.43 -16.11
N ASN A 315 -2.02 -25.07 -16.78
CA ASN A 315 -2.96 -24.09 -16.23
C ASN A 315 -3.72 -24.67 -15.02
N THR A 316 -4.52 -23.85 -14.34
CA THR A 316 -5.26 -24.27 -13.14
C THR A 316 -6.15 -25.49 -13.38
N ASP A 317 -6.84 -25.58 -14.51
CA ASP A 317 -7.76 -26.69 -14.83
C ASP A 317 -6.99 -27.99 -15.16
N GLU A 318 -5.95 -27.89 -15.99
CA GLU A 318 -5.05 -29.01 -16.31
C GLU A 318 -4.32 -29.53 -15.06
N THR A 319 -3.93 -28.63 -14.16
CA THR A 319 -3.33 -28.99 -12.87
C THR A 319 -4.31 -29.77 -12.01
N LEU A 320 -5.57 -29.35 -11.99
CA LEU A 320 -6.62 -30.02 -11.23
C LEU A 320 -6.94 -31.40 -11.81
N GLU A 321 -6.98 -31.53 -13.13
CA GLU A 321 -7.10 -32.83 -13.79
C GLU A 321 -5.94 -33.76 -13.44
N LEU A 322 -4.71 -33.23 -13.39
CA LEU A 322 -3.53 -34.02 -13.02
C LEU A 322 -3.64 -34.53 -11.58
N LEU A 323 -4.08 -33.68 -10.63
CA LEU A 323 -4.30 -34.07 -9.24
C LEU A 323 -5.38 -35.14 -9.07
N GLU A 324 -6.38 -35.17 -9.95
CA GLU A 324 -7.44 -36.18 -9.94
C GLU A 324 -6.97 -37.53 -10.50
N LYS A 325 -6.00 -37.52 -11.43
CA LYS A 325 -5.51 -38.70 -12.15
C LYS A 325 -4.28 -39.33 -11.50
N GLU A 326 -3.43 -38.55 -10.86
CA GLU A 326 -2.13 -38.98 -10.34
C GLU A 326 -1.99 -38.71 -8.84
N GLN A 327 -1.25 -39.58 -8.14
CA GLN A 327 -0.88 -39.37 -6.74
C GLN A 327 0.53 -38.78 -6.67
N PHE A 328 0.63 -37.54 -6.23
CA PHE A 328 1.91 -36.86 -5.99
C PHE A 328 1.81 -35.86 -4.84
N SER A 329 2.97 -35.46 -4.34
CA SER A 329 3.14 -34.31 -3.45
C SER A 329 3.41 -33.06 -4.27
N PHE A 330 3.03 -31.88 -3.80
CA PHE A 330 3.34 -30.65 -4.51
C PHE A 330 3.68 -29.48 -3.60
N LEU A 331 4.64 -28.68 -4.05
CA LEU A 331 5.08 -27.45 -3.40
C LEU A 331 5.05 -26.30 -4.40
N ARG A 332 4.77 -25.08 -3.94
CA ARG A 332 4.48 -23.95 -4.82
C ARG A 332 5.47 -22.80 -4.61
N TYR A 333 5.88 -22.14 -5.67
CA TYR A 333 6.73 -20.94 -5.63
C TYR A 333 5.95 -19.69 -6.00
N GLY A 334 5.77 -18.78 -5.05
CA GLY A 334 5.28 -17.43 -5.29
C GLY A 334 6.41 -16.40 -5.42
N ASP A 335 6.02 -15.13 -5.40
CA ASP A 335 6.96 -14.01 -5.31
C ASP A 335 7.74 -14.02 -3.99
N GLY A 336 7.11 -14.46 -2.89
CA GLY A 336 7.75 -14.59 -1.59
C GLY A 336 8.92 -15.58 -1.57
N GLU A 337 8.75 -16.79 -2.11
CA GLU A 337 9.83 -17.78 -2.19
C GLU A 337 10.97 -17.29 -3.11
N ILE A 338 10.63 -16.65 -4.24
CA ILE A 338 11.64 -16.05 -5.12
C ILE A 338 12.41 -14.94 -4.40
N ALA A 339 11.74 -14.12 -3.57
CA ALA A 339 12.40 -13.08 -2.79
C ALA A 339 13.40 -13.66 -1.78
N ILE A 340 13.03 -14.74 -1.07
CA ILE A 340 13.93 -15.44 -0.13
C ILE A 340 15.13 -16.04 -0.87
N MET A 341 14.91 -16.71 -2.01
CA MET A 341 15.99 -17.21 -2.85
C MET A 341 16.92 -16.10 -3.38
N GLN A 342 16.49 -14.84 -3.34
CA GLN A 342 17.27 -13.67 -3.72
C GLN A 342 17.88 -12.90 -2.53
N GLY A 343 17.79 -13.43 -1.30
CA GLY A 343 18.42 -12.83 -0.13
C GLY A 343 17.53 -11.86 0.65
N LYS A 344 16.19 -11.92 0.50
CA LYS A 344 15.26 -10.98 1.13
C LYS A 344 14.36 -11.66 2.14
N SER A 345 13.99 -10.92 3.19
CA SER A 345 12.89 -11.30 4.09
C SER A 345 11.53 -11.00 3.45
N ILE A 346 10.49 -11.69 3.92
CA ILE A 346 9.08 -11.45 3.57
C ILE A 346 8.27 -11.28 4.87
N PRO A 347 7.01 -10.77 4.83
CA PRO A 347 6.29 -10.35 6.04
C PRO A 347 6.22 -11.37 7.18
N PHE A 348 6.10 -12.66 6.87
CA PHE A 348 5.94 -13.74 7.84
C PHE A 348 7.14 -14.70 7.91
N GLN A 349 8.23 -14.40 7.18
CA GLN A 349 9.45 -15.22 7.21
C GLN A 349 10.68 -14.34 6.94
N GLU A 350 11.50 -14.19 7.97
CA GLU A 350 12.82 -13.59 7.87
C GLU A 350 13.74 -14.42 6.97
N TYR A 351 14.64 -13.73 6.28
CA TYR A 351 15.65 -14.38 5.47
C TYR A 351 16.49 -15.33 6.31
N ASN A 352 16.56 -16.58 5.84
CA ASN A 352 17.45 -17.60 6.35
C ASN A 352 18.22 -18.20 5.16
N ALA A 353 19.55 -18.26 5.27
CA ALA A 353 20.40 -18.67 4.16
C ALA A 353 20.22 -20.16 3.81
N ASP A 354 19.98 -21.00 4.81
CA ASP A 354 19.72 -22.43 4.64
C ASP A 354 18.36 -22.66 3.95
N LEU A 355 17.30 -22.00 4.42
CA LEU A 355 16.00 -22.00 3.74
C LEU A 355 16.12 -21.57 2.27
N ALA A 356 16.83 -20.47 2.01
CA ALA A 356 17.03 -19.97 0.65
C ALA A 356 17.77 -20.98 -0.23
N GLN A 357 18.74 -21.70 0.32
CA GLN A 357 19.48 -22.74 -0.38
C GLN A 357 18.60 -23.96 -0.68
N ARG A 358 17.86 -24.46 0.32
CA ARG A 358 16.88 -25.53 0.19
C ARG A 358 15.84 -25.23 -0.89
N LEU A 359 15.30 -24.00 -0.92
CA LEU A 359 14.36 -23.56 -1.97
C LEU A 359 14.99 -23.62 -3.37
N ARG A 360 16.25 -23.23 -3.54
CA ARG A 360 16.92 -23.32 -4.86
C ARG A 360 17.11 -24.76 -5.32
N GLU A 361 17.44 -25.66 -4.40
CA GLU A 361 17.64 -27.09 -4.69
C GLU A 361 16.33 -27.76 -5.10
N MET A 362 15.25 -27.49 -4.38
CA MET A 362 13.93 -28.06 -4.66
C MET A 362 13.34 -27.54 -5.98
N LEU A 363 13.60 -26.28 -6.36
CA LEU A 363 13.10 -25.69 -7.61
C LEU A 363 13.54 -26.48 -8.86
N VAL A 364 14.69 -27.15 -8.79
CA VAL A 364 15.29 -27.92 -9.90
C VAL A 364 15.25 -29.43 -9.67
N THR A 365 14.46 -29.89 -8.71
CA THR A 365 14.30 -31.33 -8.46
C THR A 365 13.74 -32.04 -9.68
N LYS A 366 14.17 -33.29 -9.89
CA LYS A 366 13.65 -34.21 -10.91
C LYS A 366 12.86 -35.37 -10.31
N ASP A 367 12.56 -35.30 -9.02
CA ASP A 367 11.77 -36.31 -8.34
C ASP A 367 10.33 -36.31 -8.85
N SER A 368 9.94 -37.37 -9.56
CA SER A 368 8.61 -37.49 -10.15
C SER A 368 7.47 -37.57 -9.12
N ARG A 369 7.79 -37.88 -7.86
CA ARG A 369 6.82 -37.89 -6.75
C ARG A 369 6.41 -36.48 -6.32
N ILE A 370 7.16 -35.45 -6.76
CA ILE A 370 6.97 -34.06 -6.35
C ILE A 370 6.75 -33.19 -7.59
N LYS A 371 5.59 -32.54 -7.67
CA LYS A 371 5.33 -31.51 -8.68
C LYS A 371 5.66 -30.13 -8.13
N ILE A 372 6.32 -29.32 -8.95
CA ILE A 372 6.71 -27.95 -8.60
C ILE A 372 5.69 -26.98 -9.18
N GLY A 373 5.11 -26.15 -8.32
CA GLY A 373 4.14 -25.13 -8.68
C GLY A 373 4.81 -23.80 -9.04
N ILE A 374 4.40 -23.21 -10.16
CA ILE A 374 4.76 -21.85 -10.58
C ILE A 374 3.46 -21.17 -11.05
N PRO A 375 3.15 -19.92 -10.68
CA PRO A 375 1.93 -19.26 -11.11
C PRO A 375 1.88 -19.19 -12.64
N TYR A 376 0.88 -19.81 -13.25
CA TYR A 376 0.75 -19.88 -14.71
C TYR A 376 0.73 -18.48 -15.33
N TYR A 377 0.03 -17.55 -14.68
CA TYR A 377 -0.07 -16.14 -15.09
C TYR A 377 1.26 -15.37 -15.01
N TYR A 378 2.33 -15.92 -14.43
CA TYR A 378 3.65 -15.27 -14.52
C TYR A 378 4.18 -15.34 -15.96
N MET A 379 3.90 -16.41 -16.71
CA MET A 379 4.42 -16.60 -18.07
C MET A 379 3.36 -16.36 -19.14
N HIS A 380 2.08 -16.55 -18.80
CA HIS A 380 0.96 -16.50 -19.74
C HIS A 380 0.02 -15.33 -19.43
N PRO A 381 -0.13 -14.34 -20.33
CA PRO A 381 -1.11 -13.27 -20.16
C PRO A 381 -2.54 -13.81 -20.21
N LEU A 382 -3.28 -13.62 -19.12
CA LEU A 382 -4.67 -14.05 -19.00
C LEU A 382 -5.63 -12.86 -18.99
N ASN A 383 -6.73 -12.97 -19.74
CA ASN A 383 -7.81 -11.98 -19.70
C ASN A 383 -8.76 -12.20 -18.52
N SER A 384 -8.92 -13.44 -18.08
CA SER A 384 -9.83 -13.88 -17.01
C SER A 384 -9.36 -13.56 -15.59
N ILE A 385 -8.11 -13.12 -15.41
CA ILE A 385 -7.61 -12.68 -14.09
C ILE A 385 -8.07 -11.24 -13.75
N ASN A 386 -8.22 -10.94 -12.47
CA ASN A 386 -8.66 -9.62 -12.02
C ASN A 386 -7.59 -8.52 -12.24
N ASP A 387 -8.02 -7.26 -12.19
CA ASP A 387 -7.15 -6.11 -12.49
C ASP A 387 -5.97 -5.96 -11.54
N PHE A 388 -6.14 -6.34 -10.27
CA PHE A 388 -5.05 -6.35 -9.29
C PHE A 388 -3.98 -7.35 -9.73
N THR A 389 -4.36 -8.58 -10.02
CA THR A 389 -3.47 -9.65 -10.51
C THR A 389 -2.85 -9.28 -11.87
N LYS A 390 -3.59 -8.64 -12.79
CA LYS A 390 -3.03 -8.14 -14.07
C LYS A 390 -1.93 -7.13 -13.85
N LYS A 391 -2.15 -6.14 -12.98
CA LYS A 391 -1.14 -5.13 -12.62
C LYS A 391 0.06 -5.77 -11.96
N PHE A 392 -0.17 -6.68 -11.01
CA PHE A 392 0.88 -7.45 -10.35
C PHE A 392 1.71 -8.23 -11.36
N ALA A 393 1.09 -9.02 -12.24
CA ALA A 393 1.77 -9.80 -13.27
C ALA A 393 2.68 -8.93 -14.15
N ARG A 394 2.21 -7.77 -14.61
CA ARG A 394 3.03 -6.84 -15.42
C ARG A 394 4.26 -6.32 -14.66
N ALA A 395 4.25 -6.32 -13.33
CA ALA A 395 5.33 -5.86 -12.46
C ALA A 395 6.38 -6.94 -12.10
N LEU A 396 6.36 -8.11 -12.74
CA LEU A 396 7.24 -9.26 -12.41
C LEU A 396 8.41 -9.57 -13.38
N PRO A 397 9.09 -8.60 -14.04
CA PRO A 397 10.18 -8.94 -14.96
C PRO A 397 11.38 -9.60 -14.26
N ALA A 398 11.63 -9.28 -12.98
CA ALA A 398 12.72 -9.88 -12.22
C ALA A 398 12.45 -11.37 -11.90
N GLN A 399 11.22 -11.68 -11.51
CA GLN A 399 10.75 -13.03 -11.21
C GLN A 399 10.73 -13.87 -12.50
N ARG A 400 10.21 -13.33 -13.61
CA ARG A 400 10.27 -14.03 -14.91
C ARG A 400 11.70 -14.37 -15.33
N ARG A 401 12.61 -13.40 -15.22
CA ARG A 401 14.03 -13.62 -15.53
C ARG A 401 14.64 -14.68 -14.62
N PHE A 402 14.33 -14.64 -13.32
CA PHE A 402 14.79 -15.63 -12.36
C PHE A 402 14.29 -17.03 -12.74
N LEU A 403 13.00 -17.19 -13.00
CA LEU A 403 12.41 -18.48 -13.38
C LEU A 403 12.98 -18.98 -14.71
N CYS A 404 13.06 -18.14 -15.75
CA CYS A 404 13.68 -18.52 -17.03
C CYS A 404 15.15 -18.93 -16.92
N LYS A 405 15.87 -18.44 -15.89
CA LYS A 405 17.28 -18.79 -15.67
C LYS A 405 17.45 -20.09 -14.90
N ASN A 406 16.56 -20.38 -13.96
CA ASN A 406 16.74 -21.46 -12.99
C ASN A 406 15.81 -22.66 -13.24
N CYS A 407 14.69 -22.48 -13.92
CA CYS A 407 13.74 -23.54 -14.25
C CYS A 407 14.04 -24.12 -15.64
N SER A 408 13.69 -25.39 -15.85
CA SER A 408 13.90 -26.09 -17.11
C SER A 408 12.61 -26.23 -17.89
N LYS A 409 12.65 -25.99 -19.21
CA LYS A 409 11.50 -26.23 -20.11
C LYS A 409 11.13 -27.72 -20.23
N ASP A 410 12.04 -28.62 -19.87
CA ASP A 410 11.83 -30.08 -19.96
C ASP A 410 11.06 -30.63 -18.75
N VAL A 411 10.76 -29.77 -17.76
CA VAL A 411 9.95 -30.09 -16.59
C VAL A 411 8.57 -29.51 -16.78
N VAL A 412 7.54 -30.32 -16.52
CA VAL A 412 6.14 -29.87 -16.46
C VAL A 412 5.85 -29.37 -15.05
N TYR A 413 5.66 -28.06 -14.92
CA TYR A 413 5.25 -27.38 -13.70
C TYR A 413 3.73 -27.34 -13.59
N ILE A 414 3.21 -27.19 -12.38
CA ILE A 414 1.77 -27.01 -12.12
C ILE A 414 1.46 -25.57 -11.72
N ASP A 415 0.18 -25.16 -11.78
CA ASP A 415 -0.21 -23.80 -11.42
C ASP A 415 -0.25 -23.59 -9.89
N THR A 416 0.40 -22.54 -9.43
CA THR A 416 0.32 -22.10 -8.02
C THR A 416 -1.02 -21.44 -7.69
N ALA A 417 -1.70 -20.85 -8.68
CA ALA A 417 -3.01 -20.22 -8.50
C ALA A 417 -4.10 -21.21 -8.08
N LEU A 418 -3.85 -22.52 -8.23
CA LEU A 418 -4.71 -23.61 -7.76
C LEU A 418 -5.13 -23.44 -6.30
N THR A 419 -4.40 -22.74 -5.43
CA THR A 419 -4.80 -22.56 -4.02
C THR A 419 -5.38 -21.18 -3.71
N GLN A 420 -5.69 -20.38 -4.72
CA GLN A 420 -6.13 -18.99 -4.57
C GLN A 420 -6.93 -18.50 -5.80
N VAL A 421 -7.78 -19.37 -6.35
CA VAL A 421 -8.50 -19.14 -7.61
C VAL A 421 -9.47 -17.97 -7.45
N TYR A 422 -10.19 -17.86 -6.33
CA TYR A 422 -11.17 -16.79 -6.12
C TYR A 422 -10.51 -15.41 -6.08
N GLN A 423 -9.36 -15.30 -5.42
CA GLN A 423 -8.62 -14.03 -5.35
C GLN A 423 -7.76 -13.73 -6.59
N THR A 424 -7.57 -14.72 -7.49
CA THR A 424 -6.76 -14.55 -8.71
C THR A 424 -7.62 -14.21 -9.92
N TYR A 425 -8.74 -14.91 -10.10
CA TYR A 425 -9.58 -14.82 -11.28
C TYR A 425 -10.74 -13.84 -11.08
N GLN A 426 -11.01 -13.02 -12.10
CA GLN A 426 -12.23 -12.22 -12.20
C GLN A 426 -13.41 -13.13 -12.54
N GLU A 427 -13.24 -13.91 -13.60
CA GLU A 427 -14.20 -14.86 -14.14
C GLU A 427 -13.56 -16.25 -14.17
N TYR A 428 -14.19 -17.21 -13.50
CA TYR A 428 -13.80 -18.62 -13.48
C TYR A 428 -15.05 -19.43 -13.11
N ASP A 429 -15.07 -20.72 -13.46
CA ASP A 429 -16.07 -21.64 -12.92
C ASP A 429 -15.69 -22.04 -11.49
N PHE A 430 -15.92 -21.11 -10.55
CA PHE A 430 -15.54 -21.27 -9.15
C PHE A 430 -16.26 -22.44 -8.50
N ASP A 431 -17.56 -22.61 -8.79
CA ASP A 431 -18.37 -23.71 -8.25
C ASP A 431 -17.78 -25.06 -8.64
N ASN A 432 -17.48 -25.27 -9.92
CA ASN A 432 -16.88 -26.52 -10.38
C ASN A 432 -15.48 -26.73 -9.78
N TYR A 433 -14.64 -25.68 -9.76
CA TYR A 433 -13.30 -25.78 -9.18
C TYR A 433 -13.33 -26.17 -7.69
N TYR A 434 -14.14 -25.51 -6.87
CA TYR A 434 -14.21 -25.84 -5.45
C TYR A 434 -14.85 -27.20 -5.24
N LYS A 435 -15.85 -27.60 -6.03
CA LYS A 435 -16.42 -28.95 -5.98
C LYS A 435 -15.36 -30.03 -6.25
N ARG A 436 -14.51 -29.84 -7.25
CA ARG A 436 -13.41 -30.75 -7.59
C ARG A 436 -12.34 -30.81 -6.48
N MET A 437 -11.92 -29.65 -5.96
CA MET A 437 -11.00 -29.59 -4.82
C MET A 437 -11.58 -30.26 -3.55
N GLN A 438 -12.88 -30.07 -3.27
CA GLN A 438 -13.56 -30.75 -2.17
C GLN A 438 -13.60 -32.26 -2.39
N ASN A 439 -13.80 -32.74 -3.63
CA ASN A 439 -13.76 -34.16 -3.94
C ASN A 439 -12.36 -34.78 -3.75
N LEU A 440 -11.30 -34.03 -4.05
CA LEU A 440 -9.91 -34.48 -3.79
C LEU A 440 -9.60 -34.70 -2.30
N LEU A 441 -10.34 -34.04 -1.41
CA LEU A 441 -10.22 -34.14 0.04
C LEU A 441 -11.27 -35.07 0.67
N ARG A 442 -12.33 -35.40 -0.08
CA ARG A 442 -13.48 -36.15 0.42
C ARG A 442 -13.06 -37.52 0.96
N ASP A 443 -13.58 -37.85 2.14
CA ASP A 443 -13.38 -39.12 2.83
C ASP A 443 -11.90 -39.49 3.11
N LYS A 444 -10.98 -38.52 3.00
CA LYS A 444 -9.57 -38.71 3.36
C LYS A 444 -9.33 -38.46 4.85
N ASP A 445 -8.36 -39.17 5.39
CA ASP A 445 -7.73 -38.84 6.66
C ASP A 445 -6.63 -37.80 6.40
N VAL A 446 -6.74 -36.62 7.02
CA VAL A 446 -5.88 -35.46 6.74
C VAL A 446 -5.16 -34.99 8.01
N THR A 447 -3.85 -34.77 7.92
CA THR A 447 -3.08 -34.04 8.93
C THR A 447 -2.78 -32.64 8.40
N VAL A 448 -3.31 -31.62 9.06
CA VAL A 448 -3.10 -30.22 8.70
C VAL A 448 -1.96 -29.66 9.54
N VAL A 449 -0.98 -29.07 8.86
CA VAL A 449 0.15 -28.39 9.49
C VAL A 449 0.01 -26.91 9.20
N CYS A 450 -0.33 -26.10 10.19
CA CYS A 450 -0.61 -24.67 9.99
C CYS A 450 0.00 -23.79 11.08
N GLY A 451 0.14 -22.50 10.75
CA GLY A 451 0.45 -21.49 11.76
C GLY A 451 -0.67 -21.40 12.79
N GLU A 452 -0.31 -21.22 14.07
CA GLU A 452 -1.26 -21.00 15.16
C GLU A 452 -2.20 -19.82 14.83
N GLY A 453 -3.52 -20.02 14.99
CA GLY A 453 -4.54 -19.00 14.71
C GLY A 453 -4.95 -18.82 13.24
N VAL A 454 -4.18 -19.32 12.27
CA VAL A 454 -4.39 -19.04 10.83
C VAL A 454 -5.74 -19.56 10.31
N LEU A 455 -6.21 -20.69 10.85
CA LEU A 455 -7.46 -21.33 10.40
C LEU A 455 -8.64 -21.06 11.34
N ASP A 456 -8.42 -20.46 12.50
CA ASP A 456 -9.40 -20.37 13.59
C ASP A 456 -10.56 -19.42 13.25
N ARG A 457 -10.28 -18.39 12.43
CA ARG A 457 -11.24 -17.35 12.04
C ARG A 457 -12.06 -17.70 10.79
N LEU A 458 -11.85 -18.89 10.21
CA LEU A 458 -12.58 -19.33 9.02
C LEU A 458 -13.97 -19.85 9.40
N GLU A 459 -15.01 -19.28 8.80
CA GLU A 459 -16.40 -19.65 9.07
C GLU A 459 -16.76 -20.92 8.31
N HIS A 460 -16.34 -21.03 7.05
CA HIS A 460 -16.58 -22.20 6.22
C HIS A 460 -15.39 -23.14 6.20
N LYS A 461 -15.57 -24.32 6.82
CA LYS A 461 -14.52 -25.33 6.98
C LYS A 461 -14.40 -26.22 5.74
N ALA A 462 -13.44 -25.91 4.85
CA ALA A 462 -13.19 -26.70 3.64
C ALA A 462 -12.82 -28.17 3.93
N LEU A 463 -12.38 -28.48 5.16
CA LEU A 463 -12.01 -29.83 5.58
C LEU A 463 -13.18 -30.65 6.12
N ALA A 464 -14.39 -30.09 6.17
CA ALA A 464 -15.58 -30.80 6.66
C ALA A 464 -15.99 -32.03 5.80
N VAL A 465 -15.44 -32.13 4.58
CA VAL A 465 -15.64 -33.29 3.68
C VAL A 465 -14.68 -34.45 3.96
N CYS A 466 -13.67 -34.26 4.80
CA CYS A 466 -12.68 -35.28 5.15
C CYS A 466 -13.28 -36.31 6.12
N HIS A 467 -12.74 -37.53 6.13
CA HIS A 467 -13.13 -38.56 7.10
C HIS A 467 -12.63 -38.23 8.51
N SER A 468 -11.35 -37.84 8.64
CA SER A 468 -10.79 -37.33 9.89
C SER A 468 -9.77 -36.22 9.64
N VAL A 469 -9.65 -35.30 10.61
CA VAL A 469 -8.72 -34.17 10.53
C VAL A 469 -7.94 -34.04 11.84
N GLU A 470 -6.63 -34.06 11.74
CA GLU A 470 -5.69 -33.80 12.84
C GLU A 470 -4.93 -32.50 12.57
N TYR A 471 -4.59 -31.76 13.61
CA TYR A 471 -3.88 -30.48 13.49
C TYR A 471 -2.54 -30.53 14.21
N ILE A 472 -1.50 -30.06 13.52
CA ILE A 472 -0.19 -29.77 14.08
C ILE A 472 0.02 -28.26 13.92
N TYR A 473 0.10 -27.56 15.04
CA TYR A 473 0.31 -26.13 15.07
C TYR A 473 1.80 -25.80 15.12
N ALA A 474 2.19 -24.83 14.29
CA ALA A 474 3.52 -24.27 14.22
C ALA A 474 3.45 -22.75 14.44
N PRO A 475 4.59 -22.05 14.64
CA PRO A 475 4.58 -20.59 14.69
C PRO A 475 3.94 -19.98 13.43
N SER A 476 3.09 -18.97 13.60
CA SER A 476 2.45 -18.25 12.48
C SER A 476 3.43 -17.40 11.67
N MET A 477 4.57 -17.05 12.26
CA MET A 477 5.70 -16.37 11.61
C MET A 477 7.01 -17.08 11.92
N ASN A 478 7.97 -17.00 11.00
CA ASN A 478 9.31 -17.57 11.16
C ASN A 478 9.32 -19.07 11.51
N ALA A 479 8.33 -19.82 11.02
CA ALA A 479 8.16 -21.24 11.35
C ALA A 479 9.38 -22.10 11.00
N TYR A 480 10.21 -21.67 10.03
CA TYR A 480 11.44 -22.37 9.68
C TYR A 480 12.44 -22.47 10.84
N THR A 481 12.38 -21.55 11.80
CA THR A 481 13.22 -21.60 13.01
C THR A 481 12.94 -22.82 13.88
N GLN A 482 11.77 -23.44 13.74
CA GLN A 482 11.37 -24.66 14.45
C GLN A 482 11.19 -25.86 13.50
N TYR A 483 11.82 -25.82 12.33
CA TYR A 483 11.63 -26.81 11.26
C TYR A 483 11.75 -28.27 11.74
N ASP A 484 12.84 -28.62 12.43
CA ASP A 484 13.10 -29.99 12.86
C ASP A 484 12.06 -30.51 13.86
N THR A 485 11.55 -29.64 14.73
CA THR A 485 10.49 -29.98 15.68
C THR A 485 9.19 -30.26 14.94
N ILE A 486 8.82 -29.39 14.00
CA ILE A 486 7.61 -29.53 13.18
C ILE A 486 7.68 -30.82 12.35
N LEU A 487 8.81 -31.07 11.69
CA LEU A 487 9.02 -32.27 10.88
C LEU A 487 8.91 -33.54 11.71
N ARG A 488 9.46 -33.55 12.94
CA ARG A 488 9.36 -34.71 13.85
C ARG A 488 7.91 -34.99 14.24
N GLN A 489 7.16 -33.97 14.63
CA GLN A 489 5.74 -34.11 15.00
C GLN A 489 4.91 -34.71 13.86
N ILE A 490 5.16 -34.30 12.61
CA ILE A 490 4.46 -34.87 11.45
C ILE A 490 4.88 -36.33 11.21
N LYS A 491 6.15 -36.66 11.41
CA LYS A 491 6.63 -38.04 11.24
C LYS A 491 6.09 -39.00 12.30
N ASP A 492 5.61 -38.49 13.42
CA ASP A 492 4.97 -39.27 14.47
C ASP A 492 3.47 -39.55 14.17
N THR A 493 2.89 -38.96 13.12
CA THR A 493 1.51 -39.27 12.67
C THR A 493 1.48 -40.44 11.68
N ASP A 494 0.29 -41.02 11.48
CA ASP A 494 0.10 -42.08 10.48
C ASP A 494 0.50 -41.61 9.06
N ARG A 495 1.35 -42.40 8.41
CA ARG A 495 1.91 -42.14 7.08
C ARG A 495 0.87 -42.23 5.96
N ASN A 496 -0.25 -42.91 6.19
CA ASN A 496 -1.33 -43.02 5.22
C ASN A 496 -2.20 -41.76 5.14
N ARG A 497 -2.06 -40.84 6.11
CA ARG A 497 -2.79 -39.56 6.11
C ARG A 497 -2.20 -38.62 5.05
N LEU A 498 -3.08 -37.89 4.37
CA LEU A 498 -2.66 -36.79 3.50
C LEU A 498 -2.20 -35.62 4.37
N VAL A 499 -0.97 -35.13 4.17
CA VAL A 499 -0.47 -33.97 4.91
C VAL A 499 -0.75 -32.68 4.14
N CYS A 500 -1.57 -31.80 4.68
CA CYS A 500 -1.90 -30.49 4.11
C CYS A 500 -1.15 -29.39 4.86
N VAL A 501 -0.25 -28.65 4.19
CA VAL A 501 0.64 -27.69 4.84
C VAL A 501 0.28 -26.24 4.48
N VAL A 502 0.12 -25.39 5.49
CA VAL A 502 -0.21 -23.95 5.42
C VAL A 502 0.81 -23.19 6.25
N LEU A 503 2.03 -23.08 5.72
CA LEU A 503 3.17 -22.57 6.51
C LEU A 503 4.19 -21.78 5.69
N GLY A 504 3.72 -21.03 4.70
CA GLY A 504 4.56 -20.14 3.88
C GLY A 504 5.75 -20.85 3.22
N PRO A 505 6.95 -20.25 3.22
CA PRO A 505 8.19 -20.86 2.72
C PRO A 505 8.56 -22.18 3.39
N THR A 506 8.28 -22.34 4.68
CA THR A 506 8.56 -23.57 5.44
C THR A 506 7.80 -24.77 4.87
N ALA A 507 6.59 -24.53 4.33
CA ALA A 507 5.77 -25.58 3.73
C ALA A 507 6.47 -26.31 2.58
N LYS A 508 7.32 -25.62 1.81
CA LYS A 508 7.97 -26.17 0.62
C LYS A 508 9.00 -27.22 1.05
N VAL A 509 9.80 -26.86 2.05
CA VAL A 509 10.82 -27.72 2.64
C VAL A 509 10.16 -28.93 3.31
N LEU A 510 9.09 -28.70 4.08
CA LEU A 510 8.32 -29.76 4.72
C LEU A 510 7.75 -30.75 3.70
N VAL A 511 7.04 -30.26 2.68
CA VAL A 511 6.46 -31.12 1.63
C VAL A 511 7.54 -31.97 0.96
N TYR A 512 8.68 -31.37 0.64
CA TYR A 512 9.78 -32.09 0.00
C TYR A 512 10.32 -33.21 0.89
N ASP A 513 10.66 -32.91 2.15
CA ASP A 513 11.23 -33.90 3.07
C ASP A 513 10.23 -34.99 3.47
N LEU A 514 8.94 -34.65 3.56
CA LEU A 514 7.85 -35.60 3.78
C LEU A 514 7.67 -36.54 2.60
N ALA A 515 7.71 -36.01 1.37
CA ALA A 515 7.68 -36.84 0.16
C ALA A 515 8.88 -37.78 0.08
N GLN A 516 10.08 -37.32 0.47
CA GLN A 516 11.26 -38.21 0.59
C GLN A 516 11.06 -39.30 1.64
N ALA A 517 10.36 -38.99 2.74
CA ALA A 517 10.02 -39.94 3.80
C ALA A 517 8.82 -40.86 3.47
N GLY A 518 8.24 -40.74 2.27
CA GLY A 518 7.15 -41.59 1.80
C GLY A 518 5.74 -41.13 2.21
N TYR A 519 5.58 -39.89 2.67
CA TYR A 519 4.28 -39.26 2.89
C TYR A 519 3.79 -38.61 1.60
N GLN A 520 2.47 -38.49 1.45
CA GLN A 520 1.89 -37.56 0.47
C GLN A 520 1.62 -36.22 1.15
N ALA A 521 2.18 -35.14 0.63
CA ALA A 521 2.08 -33.81 1.22
C ALA A 521 1.75 -32.73 0.18
N TRP A 522 0.79 -31.87 0.50
CA TRP A 522 0.30 -30.78 -0.34
C TRP A 522 0.56 -29.43 0.33
N ASP A 523 1.25 -28.54 -0.38
CA ASP A 523 1.38 -27.13 -0.01
C ASP A 523 0.07 -26.40 -0.30
N MET A 524 -0.84 -26.39 0.67
CA MET A 524 -2.19 -25.85 0.52
C MET A 524 -2.25 -24.33 0.61
N GLY A 525 -1.23 -23.67 1.18
CA GLY A 525 -1.15 -22.22 1.30
C GLY A 525 -2.48 -21.55 1.66
N HIS A 526 -2.95 -20.67 0.78
CA HIS A 526 -4.18 -19.90 1.01
C HIS A 526 -5.48 -20.63 0.65
N TYR A 527 -5.47 -21.92 0.28
CA TYR A 527 -6.68 -22.63 -0.20
C TYR A 527 -7.85 -22.52 0.78
N PHE A 528 -7.62 -22.75 2.08
CA PHE A 528 -8.68 -22.71 3.08
C PHE A 528 -9.27 -21.30 3.25
N LYS A 529 -8.41 -20.28 3.21
CA LYS A 529 -8.81 -18.86 3.26
C LYS A 529 -9.56 -18.45 2.00
N ASP A 530 -9.12 -18.92 0.83
CA ASP A 530 -9.74 -18.67 -0.47
C ASP A 530 -11.13 -19.33 -0.56
N TYR A 531 -11.28 -20.55 -0.04
CA TYR A 531 -12.57 -21.25 0.07
C TYR A 531 -13.57 -20.49 0.97
N ASP A 532 -13.13 -20.02 2.15
CA ASP A 532 -13.97 -19.20 3.03
C ASP A 532 -14.38 -17.89 2.34
N ALA A 533 -13.41 -17.21 1.69
CA ALA A 533 -13.68 -15.98 0.96
C ALA A 533 -14.68 -16.18 -0.18
N TYR A 534 -14.59 -17.30 -0.90
CA TYR A 534 -15.53 -17.68 -1.95
C TYR A 534 -16.96 -17.85 -1.43
N LEU A 535 -17.15 -18.68 -0.41
CA LEU A 535 -18.48 -18.98 0.12
C LEU A 535 -19.14 -17.75 0.75
N ARG A 536 -18.34 -16.88 1.36
CA ARG A 536 -18.79 -15.59 1.89
C ARG A 536 -19.00 -14.53 0.83
N LYS A 537 -18.63 -14.82 -0.43
CA LYS A 537 -18.65 -13.89 -1.55
C LYS A 537 -17.92 -12.58 -1.22
N ARG A 538 -16.74 -12.69 -0.58
CA ARG A 538 -15.98 -11.51 -0.16
C ARG A 538 -15.69 -10.59 -1.36
N PRO A 539 -15.78 -9.26 -1.21
CA PRO A 539 -15.45 -8.36 -2.30
C PRO A 539 -14.02 -8.58 -2.79
N ARG A 540 -13.82 -8.59 -4.11
CA ARG A 540 -12.51 -8.77 -4.77
C ARG A 540 -11.96 -7.44 -5.27
N THR A 541 -12.03 -6.41 -4.44
CA THR A 541 -11.39 -5.11 -4.72
C THR A 541 -9.89 -5.22 -4.54
N GLY A 542 -9.11 -4.29 -5.10
CA GLY A 542 -7.64 -4.30 -4.92
C GLY A 542 -7.21 -4.24 -3.45
N GLU A 543 -7.96 -3.52 -2.60
CA GLU A 543 -7.71 -3.43 -1.16
C GLU A 543 -7.99 -4.76 -0.44
N GLU A 544 -9.12 -5.40 -0.74
CA GLU A 544 -9.48 -6.69 -0.14
C GLU A 544 -8.53 -7.82 -0.58
N ILE A 545 -8.13 -7.82 -1.86
CA ILE A 545 -7.12 -8.76 -2.36
C ILE A 545 -5.77 -8.50 -1.67
N ALA A 546 -5.36 -7.25 -1.49
CA ALA A 546 -4.12 -6.93 -0.77
C ALA A 546 -4.18 -7.41 0.69
N LYS A 547 -5.30 -7.16 1.38
CA LYS A 547 -5.55 -7.63 2.76
C LYS A 547 -5.56 -9.16 2.86
N PHE A 548 -6.06 -9.85 1.84
CA PHE A 548 -6.07 -11.32 1.80
C PHE A 548 -4.65 -11.92 1.91
N TYR A 549 -3.63 -11.28 1.34
CA TYR A 549 -2.24 -11.77 1.38
C TYR A 549 -1.42 -11.23 2.55
N GLN A 550 -2.01 -10.42 3.44
CA GLN A 550 -1.36 -10.02 4.68
C GLN A 550 -1.34 -11.19 5.69
N PRO A 551 -0.37 -11.20 6.62
CA PRO A 551 -0.37 -12.14 7.75
C PRO A 551 -1.72 -12.11 8.49
N ASP A 552 -2.20 -13.28 8.90
CA ASP A 552 -3.48 -13.46 9.62
C ASP A 552 -3.41 -13.09 11.11
#